data_AF-A0AAD9DC01-F1
#
_entry.id   AF-A0AAD9DC01-F1
#
_cell.length_a   1.000
_cell.length_b   1.000
_cell.length_c   1.000
_cell.angle_alpha   90.00
_cell.angle_beta   90.00
_cell.angle_gamma   90.00
#
_symmetry.space_group_name_H-M   'P 1'
#
loop_
_entity.id
_entity.type
_entity.pdbx_description
1 polymer ?
#
loop_
_entity_poly.entity_id
_entity_poly.type
_entity_poly.pdbx_seq_one_letter_code
_entity_poly.pdbx_strand_id
1 'polypeptide(L)'
;MLRLLRLLKLDKYIPSITLVDDVVRLKRNVLTVSCFAALTLWVIFAGLMYIAEFQDNSMEIDPLPLYGCVDGCTMSDRFSNYFNSFPLTGIHLTGDFPMVEYGGMGRVVLFFIVIAAVGVTSIPSGVIASGFAEIVQSKTKKGPITKDSAAGDDWFDIKYRELEGQSPPSSSFGPTVDILQFAVKRYLDGAVDECTGTTVRTPISIIGRLFFMLLIVSNIVAVVLESVPKIDKYVGNEPGNMFDVFEKWSVLFFTIDYSLRLFSAKKSREALFSPWVYAFTFFGIIDILSILPWYVQWILSKSGNINGDEAKVFRIFRIFRVLQLEDFVVAFSKLDNVFRASKDVLKATGLMAVVIWVGSSALFFIFEQNNPNFRSCDASVPLTGTLGTPGCYDFVSTQECNDFYPDMCSQSAFTNMPNTMFYVAVFLGGDWGFVDLLGLEVGVHVSLRGWHSFVFDSSWYSF
;
A
#
# COMPACT_ATOMS: atom_id res chain seq x y z
N MET A 1 -19.08 6.13 19.80
CA MET A 1 -18.60 7.09 18.79
C MET A 1 -17.56 8.07 19.31
N LEU A 2 -17.83 8.95 20.29
CA LEU A 2 -16.79 9.81 20.92
C LEU A 2 -15.61 9.04 21.56
N ARG A 3 -15.74 7.72 21.72
CA ARG A 3 -14.64 6.81 22.09
C ARG A 3 -13.54 6.73 21.03
N LEU A 4 -13.84 6.95 19.74
CA LEU A 4 -12.85 7.06 18.66
C LEU A 4 -11.97 8.30 18.82
N LEU A 5 -12.45 9.39 19.45
CA LEU A 5 -11.60 10.54 19.80
C LEU A 5 -10.48 10.16 20.78
N ARG A 6 -10.51 8.97 21.40
CA ARG A 6 -9.36 8.43 22.14
C ARG A 6 -8.17 8.14 21.23
N LEU A 7 -8.35 7.92 19.93
CA LEU A 7 -7.25 7.84 18.95
C LEU A 7 -6.46 9.15 18.86
N LEU A 8 -7.08 10.31 19.14
CA LEU A 8 -6.34 11.58 19.17
C LEU A 8 -5.38 11.67 20.37
N LYS A 9 -5.57 10.85 21.43
CA LYS A 9 -4.61 10.76 22.53
C LYS A 9 -3.32 10.04 22.14
N LEU A 10 -3.28 9.45 20.95
CA LEU A 10 -2.15 8.67 20.47
C LEU A 10 -0.93 9.56 20.15
N ASP A 11 -1.15 10.87 19.99
CA ASP A 11 -0.12 11.91 20.02
C ASP A 11 0.78 11.84 21.27
N LYS A 12 0.20 11.57 22.44
CA LYS A 12 0.96 11.42 23.69
C LYS A 12 1.90 10.20 23.69
N TYR A 13 1.59 9.19 22.89
CA TYR A 13 2.31 7.92 22.88
C TYR A 13 3.29 7.80 21.72
N ILE A 14 3.10 8.58 20.65
CA ILE A 14 3.95 8.54 19.47
C ILE A 14 4.57 9.92 19.27
N PRO A 15 5.84 10.13 19.71
CA PRO A 15 6.53 11.41 19.57
C PRO A 15 6.71 11.83 18.10
N SER A 16 6.47 10.92 17.17
CA SER A 16 6.47 11.21 15.74
C SER A 16 5.30 12.12 15.29
N ILE A 17 4.16 12.18 16.03
CA ILE A 17 3.06 13.10 15.67
C ILE A 17 3.48 14.56 15.84
N THR A 18 4.27 14.87 16.88
CA THR A 18 4.73 16.24 17.13
C THR A 18 5.60 16.77 15.99
N LEU A 19 6.29 15.88 15.25
CA LEU A 19 7.02 16.28 14.03
C LEU A 19 6.11 16.88 12.97
N VAL A 20 4.89 16.37 12.82
CA VAL A 20 3.93 16.91 11.84
C VAL A 20 3.48 18.30 12.25
N ASP A 21 3.18 18.50 13.55
CA ASP A 21 2.83 19.82 14.09
C ASP A 21 4.00 20.80 13.91
N ASP A 22 5.23 20.36 14.15
CA ASP A 22 6.43 21.16 13.91
C ASP A 22 6.56 21.57 12.42
N VAL A 23 6.31 20.66 11.47
CA VAL A 23 6.32 21.00 10.03
C VAL A 23 5.23 22.03 9.69
N VAL A 24 4.01 21.80 10.16
CA VAL A 24 2.87 22.69 9.88
C VAL A 24 3.12 24.07 10.46
N ARG A 25 3.66 24.16 11.68
CA ARG A 25 4.04 25.44 12.31
C ARG A 25 5.19 26.11 11.57
N LEU A 26 6.21 25.37 11.17
CA LEU A 26 7.38 25.87 10.45
C LEU A 26 7.00 26.48 9.10
N LYS A 27 6.09 25.84 8.35
CA LYS A 27 5.66 26.29 7.01
C LYS A 27 4.29 26.98 7.02
N ARG A 28 3.75 27.37 8.18
CA ARG A 28 2.38 27.89 8.35
C ARG A 28 2.05 29.00 7.37
N ASN A 29 2.93 30.00 7.24
CA ASN A 29 2.68 31.16 6.37
C ASN A 29 2.52 30.76 4.89
N VAL A 30 3.39 29.87 4.40
CA VAL A 30 3.36 29.39 3.01
C VAL A 30 2.11 28.53 2.78
N LEU A 31 1.79 27.65 3.74
CA LEU A 31 0.59 26.80 3.67
C LEU A 31 -0.69 27.66 3.66
N THR A 32 -0.78 28.70 4.50
CA THR A 32 -1.95 29.58 4.53
C THR A 32 -2.15 30.34 3.21
N VAL A 33 -1.06 30.79 2.56
CA VAL A 33 -1.13 31.45 1.24
C VAL A 33 -1.59 30.46 0.17
N SER A 34 -1.06 29.23 0.18
CA SER A 34 -1.47 28.17 -0.76
C SER A 34 -2.94 27.79 -0.60
N CYS A 35 -3.44 27.61 0.63
CA CYS A 35 -4.85 27.34 0.89
C CYS A 35 -5.75 28.49 0.43
N PHE A 36 -5.33 29.74 0.68
CA PHE A 36 -6.08 30.92 0.20
C PHE A 36 -6.16 30.94 -1.33
N ALA A 37 -5.03 30.73 -2.02
CA ALA A 37 -5.00 30.66 -3.48
C ALA A 37 -5.91 29.54 -4.02
N ALA A 38 -5.86 28.34 -3.43
CA ALA A 38 -6.71 27.21 -3.81
C ALA A 38 -8.21 27.53 -3.66
N LEU A 39 -8.61 28.11 -2.53
CA LEU A 39 -10.00 28.52 -2.29
C LEU A 39 -10.46 29.58 -3.28
N THR A 40 -9.63 30.58 -3.58
CA THR A 40 -9.98 31.61 -4.57
C THR A 40 -10.14 31.04 -5.97
N LEU A 41 -9.25 30.12 -6.39
CA LEU A 41 -9.36 29.44 -7.68
C LEU A 41 -10.61 28.55 -7.75
N TRP A 42 -10.92 27.83 -6.67
CA TRP A 42 -12.12 27.00 -6.60
C TRP A 42 -13.39 27.83 -6.82
N VAL A 43 -13.52 28.97 -6.14
CA VAL A 43 -14.63 29.92 -6.30
C VAL A 43 -14.72 30.44 -7.74
N ILE A 44 -13.60 30.82 -8.36
CA ILE A 44 -13.58 31.32 -9.74
C ILE A 44 -14.01 30.23 -10.73
N PHE A 45 -13.44 29.03 -10.64
CA PHE A 45 -13.75 27.93 -11.56
C PHE A 45 -15.16 27.39 -11.38
N ALA A 46 -15.69 27.34 -10.16
CA ALA A 46 -17.11 27.05 -9.90
C ALA A 46 -18.02 28.01 -10.67
N GLY A 47 -17.62 29.28 -10.79
CA GLY A 47 -18.40 30.32 -11.47
C GLY A 47 -18.33 30.22 -12.97
N LEU A 48 -17.13 29.97 -13.50
CA LEU A 48 -16.93 29.73 -14.92
C LEU A 48 -17.68 28.49 -15.40
N MET A 49 -17.66 27.40 -14.62
CA MET A 49 -18.39 26.18 -14.94
C MET A 49 -19.90 26.38 -14.89
N TYR A 50 -20.41 27.08 -13.87
CA TYR A 50 -21.82 27.45 -13.80
C TYR A 50 -22.26 28.22 -15.06
N ILE A 51 -21.52 29.25 -15.46
CA ILE A 51 -21.87 30.05 -16.65
C ILE A 51 -21.76 29.22 -17.95
N ALA A 52 -20.82 28.29 -18.02
CA ALA A 52 -20.60 27.47 -19.21
C ALA A 52 -21.69 26.42 -19.44
N GLU A 53 -22.24 25.84 -18.37
CA GLU A 53 -23.11 24.65 -18.45
C GLU A 53 -24.57 24.92 -18.03
N PHE A 54 -24.89 26.06 -17.40
CA PHE A 54 -26.26 26.38 -16.94
C PHE A 54 -27.31 26.44 -18.05
N GLN A 55 -26.90 26.71 -19.30
CA GLN A 55 -27.82 26.81 -20.45
C GLN A 55 -27.88 25.54 -21.30
N ASP A 56 -27.12 24.49 -20.95
CA ASP A 56 -27.09 23.26 -21.73
C ASP A 56 -28.25 22.33 -21.35
N ASN A 57 -29.25 22.29 -22.24
CA ASN A 57 -30.47 21.49 -22.12
C ASN A 57 -30.42 20.22 -23.00
N SER A 58 -29.24 19.79 -23.45
CA SER A 58 -29.13 18.55 -24.21
C SER A 58 -29.47 17.35 -23.30
N MET A 59 -30.48 16.56 -23.69
CA MET A 59 -31.05 15.46 -22.88
C MET A 59 -30.28 14.14 -22.98
N GLU A 60 -29.14 14.14 -23.66
CA GLU A 60 -28.48 12.91 -24.06
C GLU A 60 -26.99 13.07 -23.75
N ILE A 61 -26.41 12.04 -23.13
CA ILE A 61 -25.00 11.87 -22.79
C ILE A 61 -24.60 12.24 -21.34
N ASP A 62 -25.34 11.79 -20.32
CA ASP A 62 -24.75 11.70 -18.97
C ASP A 62 -24.59 10.22 -18.55
N PRO A 63 -23.35 9.72 -18.35
CA PRO A 63 -23.11 8.41 -17.78
C PRO A 63 -23.40 8.35 -16.26
N LEU A 64 -23.72 9.49 -15.63
CA LEU A 64 -23.94 9.62 -14.19
C LEU A 64 -25.35 10.14 -13.87
N PRO A 65 -26.23 9.33 -13.26
CA PRO A 65 -27.53 9.78 -12.80
C PRO A 65 -27.44 10.98 -11.83
N LEU A 66 -28.32 11.97 -11.95
CA LEU A 66 -28.50 13.02 -10.94
C LEU A 66 -29.57 12.56 -9.93
N TYR A 67 -29.34 12.68 -8.63
CA TYR A 67 -30.29 12.19 -7.63
C TYR A 67 -31.64 12.89 -7.75
N GLY A 68 -32.71 12.11 -7.64
CA GLY A 68 -34.08 12.60 -7.82
C GLY A 68 -34.47 12.84 -9.28
N CYS A 69 -33.61 12.46 -10.23
CA CYS A 69 -33.92 12.50 -11.65
C CYS A 69 -34.26 11.11 -12.19
N VAL A 70 -35.46 10.99 -12.76
CA VAL A 70 -35.93 9.78 -13.43
C VAL A 70 -36.05 10.12 -14.91
N ASP A 71 -35.02 9.75 -15.68
CA ASP A 71 -34.86 9.93 -17.13
C ASP A 71 -34.95 11.38 -17.67
N GLY A 72 -33.98 11.78 -18.51
CA GLY A 72 -34.03 13.07 -19.23
C GLY A 72 -33.43 14.28 -18.50
N CYS A 73 -32.55 14.06 -17.53
CA CYS A 73 -31.79 15.14 -16.90
C CYS A 73 -30.82 15.82 -17.86
N THR A 74 -30.70 17.14 -17.71
CA THR A 74 -29.77 17.96 -18.51
C THR A 74 -28.66 18.53 -17.63
N MET A 75 -27.57 18.96 -18.26
CA MET A 75 -26.45 19.61 -17.56
C MET A 75 -26.90 20.88 -16.80
N SER A 76 -27.95 21.57 -17.28
CA SER A 76 -28.55 22.69 -16.56
C SER A 76 -29.07 22.34 -15.16
N ASP A 77 -29.55 21.12 -14.92
CA ASP A 77 -30.06 20.70 -13.61
C ASP A 77 -28.93 20.53 -12.60
N ARG A 78 -27.82 19.95 -13.07
CA ARG A 78 -26.56 19.77 -12.32
C ARG A 78 -25.95 21.12 -11.93
N PHE A 79 -25.95 22.06 -12.87
CA PHE A 79 -25.44 23.42 -12.66
C PHE A 79 -26.53 24.44 -12.36
N SER A 80 -27.66 24.02 -11.76
CA SER A 80 -28.82 24.88 -11.49
C SER A 80 -28.51 26.12 -10.64
N ASN A 81 -27.54 26.02 -9.73
CA ASN A 81 -27.06 27.13 -8.92
C ASN A 81 -25.54 27.13 -8.87
N TYR A 82 -24.97 28.32 -8.65
CA TYR A 82 -23.53 28.48 -8.39
C TYR A 82 -23.03 27.60 -7.22
N PHE A 83 -23.88 27.35 -6.21
CA PHE A 83 -23.49 26.48 -5.10
C PHE A 83 -23.40 24.98 -5.49
N ASN A 84 -24.21 24.55 -6.46
CA ASN A 84 -24.24 23.17 -6.93
C ASN A 84 -23.02 22.84 -7.81
N SER A 85 -22.32 23.85 -8.33
CA SER A 85 -21.08 23.64 -9.10
C SER A 85 -19.84 23.42 -8.24
N PHE A 86 -19.87 23.78 -6.94
CA PHE A 86 -18.69 23.63 -6.06
C PHE A 86 -18.21 22.18 -5.91
N PRO A 87 -19.05 21.18 -5.60
CA PRO A 87 -18.59 19.81 -5.39
C PRO A 87 -17.83 19.29 -6.61
N LEU A 88 -18.43 19.41 -7.80
CA LEU A 88 -17.86 18.92 -9.06
C LEU A 88 -16.58 19.66 -9.45
N THR A 89 -16.57 20.99 -9.33
CA THR A 89 -15.35 21.77 -9.59
C THR A 89 -14.25 21.55 -8.56
N GLY A 90 -14.61 21.26 -7.32
CA GLY A 90 -13.65 20.91 -6.26
C GLY A 90 -12.91 19.62 -6.59
N ILE A 91 -13.64 18.63 -7.08
CA ILE A 91 -13.09 17.34 -7.50
C ILE A 91 -12.19 17.48 -8.75
N HIS A 92 -12.61 18.28 -9.74
CA HIS A 92 -11.72 18.56 -10.87
C HIS A 92 -10.42 19.26 -10.43
N LEU A 93 -10.50 20.12 -9.41
CA LEU A 93 -9.33 20.82 -8.87
C LEU A 93 -8.41 19.90 -8.05
N THR A 94 -8.90 18.75 -7.56
CA THR A 94 -8.07 17.71 -6.94
C THR A 94 -7.39 16.80 -7.96
N GLY A 95 -7.73 16.93 -9.25
CA GLY A 95 -7.05 16.23 -10.35
C GLY A 95 -7.80 15.04 -10.93
N ASP A 96 -9.07 14.84 -10.56
CA ASP A 96 -9.88 13.76 -11.13
C ASP A 96 -10.64 14.27 -12.38
N PHE A 97 -10.40 13.66 -13.55
CA PHE A 97 -11.01 14.07 -14.81
C PHE A 97 -10.94 12.97 -15.90
N PRO A 98 -11.87 12.97 -16.89
CA PRO A 98 -13.18 13.63 -16.93
C PRO A 98 -14.30 12.73 -16.34
N MET A 99 -15.25 13.32 -15.59
CA MET A 99 -16.37 12.57 -14.98
C MET A 99 -17.64 12.56 -15.83
N VAL A 100 -17.89 13.66 -16.53
CA VAL A 100 -19.10 13.89 -17.35
C VAL A 100 -18.66 14.44 -18.71
N GLU A 101 -19.50 14.25 -19.72
CA GLU A 101 -19.30 14.87 -21.02
C GLU A 101 -19.74 16.34 -20.99
N TYR A 102 -18.78 17.25 -20.93
CA TYR A 102 -19.04 18.70 -20.93
C TYR A 102 -19.28 19.25 -22.34
N GLY A 103 -20.06 20.33 -22.42
CA GLY A 103 -20.24 21.12 -23.63
C GLY A 103 -18.94 21.80 -24.11
N GLY A 104 -18.98 22.41 -25.30
CA GLY A 104 -17.79 23.01 -25.91
C GLY A 104 -17.11 24.08 -25.04
N MET A 105 -17.89 24.93 -24.38
CA MET A 105 -17.38 25.96 -23.47
C MET A 105 -16.89 25.39 -22.14
N GLY A 106 -17.59 24.39 -21.58
CA GLY A 106 -17.13 23.70 -20.37
C GLY A 106 -15.82 22.96 -20.58
N ARG A 107 -15.59 22.36 -21.75
CA ARG A 107 -14.29 21.75 -22.10
C ARG A 107 -13.13 22.76 -22.08
N VAL A 108 -13.37 24.01 -22.51
CA VAL A 108 -12.35 25.08 -22.44
C VAL A 108 -12.07 25.46 -20.99
N VAL A 109 -13.12 25.62 -20.17
CA VAL A 109 -12.95 25.91 -18.74
C VAL A 109 -12.21 24.75 -18.05
N LEU A 110 -12.59 23.51 -18.36
CA LEU A 110 -11.97 22.30 -17.84
C LEU A 110 -10.49 22.22 -18.18
N PHE A 111 -10.08 22.59 -19.40
CA PHE A 111 -8.67 22.66 -19.77
C PHE A 111 -7.85 23.54 -18.81
N PHE A 112 -8.38 24.72 -18.44
CA PHE A 112 -7.72 25.58 -17.46
C PHE A 112 -7.78 25.04 -16.03
N ILE A 113 -8.88 24.36 -15.66
CA ILE A 113 -9.00 23.69 -14.37
C ILE A 113 -7.93 22.62 -14.21
N VAL A 114 -7.68 21.78 -15.22
CA VAL A 114 -6.66 20.72 -15.16
C VAL A 114 -5.27 21.32 -14.90
N ILE A 115 -4.93 22.41 -15.59
CA ILE A 115 -3.63 23.09 -15.37
C ILE A 115 -3.56 23.66 -13.94
N ALA A 116 -4.63 24.27 -13.45
CA ALA A 116 -4.69 24.82 -12.10
C ALA A 116 -4.66 23.73 -11.02
N ALA A 117 -5.31 22.58 -11.26
CA ALA A 117 -5.39 21.45 -10.33
C ALA A 117 -4.00 20.91 -9.98
N VAL A 118 -3.12 20.78 -10.98
CA VAL A 118 -1.72 20.38 -10.77
C VAL A 118 -1.03 21.35 -9.81
N GLY A 119 -1.22 22.66 -9.97
CA GLY A 119 -0.64 23.67 -9.08
C GLY A 119 -1.23 23.62 -7.67
N VAL A 120 -2.56 23.58 -7.56
CA VAL A 120 -3.29 23.59 -6.28
C VAL A 120 -2.94 22.39 -5.40
N THR A 121 -2.75 21.21 -5.98
CA THR A 121 -2.42 19.97 -5.24
C THR A 121 -0.91 19.81 -4.98
N SER A 122 -0.06 20.17 -5.95
CA SER A 122 1.39 19.97 -5.82
C SER A 122 2.07 20.97 -4.87
N ILE A 123 1.60 22.22 -4.81
CA ILE A 123 2.18 23.24 -3.92
C ILE A 123 2.12 22.84 -2.44
N PRO A 124 0.95 22.52 -1.85
CA PRO A 124 0.88 22.15 -0.43
C PRO A 124 1.64 20.86 -0.15
N SER A 125 1.57 19.86 -1.05
CA SER A 125 2.34 18.62 -0.95
C SER A 125 3.85 18.86 -0.93
N GLY A 126 4.36 19.68 -1.85
CA GLY A 126 5.78 20.05 -1.93
C GLY A 126 6.27 20.86 -0.73
N VAL A 127 5.44 21.78 -0.22
CA VAL A 127 5.75 22.58 0.98
C VAL A 127 5.89 21.66 2.20
N ILE A 128 4.97 20.73 2.41
CA ILE A 128 5.01 19.76 3.51
C ILE A 128 6.25 18.85 3.36
N ALA A 129 6.50 18.31 2.16
CA ALA A 129 7.68 17.47 1.89
C ALA A 129 9.00 18.19 2.19
N SER A 130 9.12 19.45 1.76
CA SER A 130 10.30 20.29 2.05
C SER A 130 10.46 20.56 3.55
N GLY A 131 9.36 20.73 4.28
CA GLY A 131 9.37 20.92 5.73
C GLY A 131 9.84 19.68 6.48
N PHE A 132 9.37 18.48 6.08
CA PHE A 132 9.88 17.22 6.63
C PHE A 132 11.39 17.05 6.35
N ALA A 133 11.84 17.33 5.13
CA ALA A 133 13.25 17.25 4.78
C ALA A 133 14.12 18.19 5.64
N GLU A 134 13.65 19.41 5.88
CA GLU A 134 14.33 20.40 6.72
C GLU A 134 14.43 19.95 8.18
N ILE A 135 13.35 19.41 8.76
CA ILE A 135 13.36 18.91 10.14
C ILE A 135 14.29 17.69 10.28
N VAL A 136 14.24 16.74 9.35
CA VAL A 136 15.12 15.56 9.37
C VAL A 136 16.58 16.00 9.30
N GLN A 137 16.94 16.95 8.42
CA GLN A 137 18.29 17.49 8.35
C GLN A 137 18.71 18.24 9.63
N SER A 138 17.77 18.96 10.27
CA SER A 138 18.05 19.69 11.51
C SER A 138 18.35 18.75 12.68
N LYS A 139 17.69 17.59 12.76
CA LYS A 139 17.97 16.55 13.76
C LYS A 139 19.35 15.92 13.56
N THR A 140 19.74 15.66 12.30
CA THR A 140 21.08 15.14 11.96
C THR A 140 22.21 16.13 12.29
N LYS A 141 21.94 17.44 12.28
CA LYS A 141 22.93 18.51 12.56
C LYS A 141 23.14 18.83 14.04
N LYS A 142 22.43 18.22 14.99
CA LYS A 142 22.69 18.47 16.42
C LYS A 142 24.12 18.05 16.79
N GLY A 143 24.85 19.01 17.36
CA GLY A 143 26.21 18.84 17.90
C GLY A 143 26.27 17.89 19.11
N PRO A 144 27.40 17.84 19.85
CA PRO A 144 27.63 16.83 20.87
C PRO A 144 26.52 16.81 21.92
N ILE A 145 26.04 15.62 22.21
CA ILE A 145 24.85 15.36 23.03
C ILE A 145 25.15 15.77 24.48
N THR A 146 24.43 16.76 25.00
CA THR A 146 24.43 17.07 26.43
C THR A 146 23.57 16.06 27.18
N LYS A 147 23.99 15.70 28.40
CA LYS A 147 23.36 14.69 29.28
C LYS A 147 21.86 14.90 29.56
N ASP A 148 21.31 16.07 29.22
CA ASP A 148 19.91 16.45 29.45
C ASP A 148 19.00 16.24 28.23
N SER A 149 19.50 15.62 27.16
CA SER A 149 18.65 15.20 26.03
C SER A 149 17.77 14.06 26.51
N ALA A 150 16.47 14.34 26.65
CA ALA A 150 15.47 13.44 27.21
C ALA A 150 15.65 12.00 26.71
N ALA A 151 15.83 11.10 27.68
CA ALA A 151 15.89 9.67 27.44
C ALA A 151 14.54 9.19 26.87
N GLY A 152 14.48 9.00 25.57
CA GLY A 152 13.32 8.41 24.90
C GLY A 152 13.64 7.91 23.50
N ASP A 153 14.32 8.73 22.70
CA ASP A 153 14.28 8.60 21.24
C ASP A 153 15.67 8.28 20.65
N ASP A 154 16.71 8.92 21.20
CA ASP A 154 18.08 8.88 20.65
C ASP A 154 19.00 7.90 21.39
N TRP A 155 18.49 7.15 22.38
CA TRP A 155 19.32 6.23 23.19
C TRP A 155 20.02 5.19 22.32
N PHE A 156 19.36 4.75 21.24
CA PHE A 156 19.93 3.80 20.29
C PHE A 156 21.06 4.45 19.48
N ASP A 157 20.86 5.67 18.95
CA ASP A 157 21.86 6.38 18.17
C ASP A 157 23.07 6.83 19.01
N ILE A 158 22.85 7.18 20.28
CA ILE A 158 23.91 7.44 21.27
C ILE A 158 24.75 6.18 21.47
N LYS A 159 24.09 5.04 21.72
CA LYS A 159 24.77 3.77 21.94
C LYS A 159 25.51 3.32 20.68
N TYR A 160 24.94 3.51 19.49
CA TYR A 160 25.60 3.23 18.21
C TYR A 160 26.91 4.00 18.08
N ARG A 161 26.91 5.31 18.38
CA ARG A 161 28.11 6.16 18.30
C ARG A 161 29.16 5.83 19.36
N GLU A 162 28.75 5.54 20.60
CA GLU A 162 29.67 5.00 21.63
C GLU A 162 30.30 3.68 21.19
N LEU A 163 29.55 2.96 20.35
CA LEU A 163 29.92 1.72 19.74
C LEU A 163 30.50 1.88 18.32
N GLU A 164 30.97 3.07 17.93
CA GLU A 164 31.87 3.23 16.79
C GLU A 164 33.34 3.09 17.30
N GLY A 165 34.23 2.42 16.55
CA GLY A 165 35.68 2.36 16.87
C GLY A 165 36.25 1.26 17.81
N GLN A 166 35.55 0.73 18.80
CA GLN A 166 35.94 -0.49 19.57
C GLN A 166 35.79 -1.81 18.78
N SER A 167 36.63 -2.78 19.10
CA SER A 167 36.55 -4.13 18.52
C SER A 167 35.29 -4.88 18.98
N PRO A 168 34.70 -5.76 18.15
CA PRO A 168 33.57 -6.61 18.56
C PRO A 168 33.98 -7.54 19.71
N PRO A 169 33.07 -7.89 20.63
CA PRO A 169 33.35 -8.85 21.68
C PRO A 169 33.64 -10.24 21.09
N SER A 170 34.57 -10.99 21.70
CA SER A 170 34.89 -12.37 21.28
C SER A 170 33.68 -13.30 21.43
N SER A 171 33.59 -14.35 20.60
CA SER A 171 32.50 -15.31 20.74
C SER A 171 32.61 -16.14 22.02
N SER A 172 31.44 -16.58 22.51
CA SER A 172 31.35 -17.52 23.63
C SER A 172 31.88 -18.92 23.27
N PHE A 173 32.09 -19.20 21.98
CA PHE A 173 32.53 -20.50 21.47
C PHE A 173 34.05 -20.56 21.25
N GLY A 174 34.77 -19.49 21.59
CA GLY A 174 36.23 -19.44 21.58
C GLY A 174 36.86 -18.82 20.31
N PRO A 175 38.17 -18.56 20.35
CA PRO A 175 38.87 -17.78 19.32
C PRO A 175 38.94 -18.48 17.95
N THR A 176 38.91 -19.81 17.91
CA THR A 176 38.93 -20.58 16.66
C THR A 176 37.66 -20.38 15.85
N VAL A 177 36.52 -20.28 16.53
CA VAL A 177 35.22 -20.04 15.89
C VAL A 177 35.15 -18.62 15.34
N ASP A 178 35.73 -17.63 16.04
CA ASP A 178 35.82 -16.26 15.56
C ASP A 178 36.58 -16.18 14.23
N ILE A 179 37.74 -16.84 14.15
CA ILE A 179 38.55 -16.90 12.92
C ILE A 179 37.74 -17.51 11.76
N LEU A 180 37.00 -18.59 12.03
CA LEU A 180 36.15 -19.22 11.02
C LEU A 180 35.02 -18.30 10.56
N GLN A 181 34.33 -17.62 11.49
CA GLN A 181 33.28 -16.66 11.16
C GLN A 181 33.82 -15.50 10.29
N PHE A 182 35.01 -14.98 10.62
CA PHE A 182 35.66 -13.96 9.80
C PHE A 182 36.05 -14.48 8.41
N ALA A 183 36.54 -15.71 8.31
CA ALA A 183 36.87 -16.34 7.03
C ALA A 183 35.63 -16.54 6.14
N VAL A 184 34.53 -17.06 6.71
CA VAL A 184 33.24 -17.22 6.01
C VAL A 184 32.69 -15.86 5.58
N LYS A 185 32.73 -14.86 6.47
CA LYS A 185 32.27 -13.51 6.12
C LYS A 185 33.08 -12.92 4.97
N ARG A 186 34.41 -13.09 4.99
CA ARG A 186 35.30 -12.62 3.92
C ARG A 186 35.03 -13.34 2.58
N TYR A 187 34.61 -14.60 2.63
CA TYR A 187 34.19 -15.35 1.45
C TYR A 187 32.89 -14.80 0.84
N LEU A 188 31.87 -14.52 1.67
CA LEU A 188 30.55 -14.05 1.21
C LEU A 188 30.55 -12.56 0.79
N ASP A 189 31.13 -11.70 1.63
CA ASP A 189 31.04 -10.23 1.48
C ASP A 189 32.26 -9.60 0.80
N GLY A 190 33.41 -10.29 0.82
CA GLY A 190 34.70 -9.69 0.54
C GLY A 190 35.37 -9.08 1.78
N ALA A 191 36.54 -8.48 1.60
CA ALA A 191 37.25 -7.79 2.68
C ALA A 191 36.81 -6.33 2.70
N VAL A 192 36.40 -5.82 3.88
CA VAL A 192 36.17 -4.38 4.06
C VAL A 192 37.50 -3.73 4.35
N ASP A 193 37.88 -2.73 3.56
CA ASP A 193 39.03 -1.90 3.86
C ASP A 193 38.65 -0.90 4.97
N GLU A 194 39.30 -1.01 6.13
CA GLU A 194 39.01 -0.19 7.31
C GLU A 194 39.34 1.30 7.08
N CYS A 195 40.27 1.61 6.18
CA CYS A 195 40.71 2.99 5.92
C CYS A 195 39.76 3.74 4.98
N THR A 196 39.15 3.06 4.01
CA THR A 196 38.30 3.68 2.98
C THR A 196 36.81 3.35 3.17
N GLY A 197 36.48 2.37 4.02
CA GLY A 197 35.13 1.85 4.18
C GLY A 197 34.60 1.12 2.94
N THR A 198 35.46 0.90 1.92
CA THR A 198 35.07 0.24 0.67
C THR A 198 35.25 -1.26 0.77
N THR A 199 34.28 -2.03 0.26
CA THR A 199 34.36 -3.49 0.20
C THR A 199 35.20 -3.91 -0.99
N VAL A 200 36.42 -4.38 -0.75
CA VAL A 200 37.29 -4.99 -1.76
C VAL A 200 36.91 -6.47 -1.87
N ARG A 201 36.25 -6.82 -2.98
CA ARG A 201 35.78 -8.19 -3.23
C ARG A 201 36.92 -9.07 -3.74
N THR A 202 37.00 -10.29 -3.22
CA THR A 202 37.92 -11.31 -3.71
C THR A 202 37.34 -11.97 -4.97
N PRO A 203 38.15 -12.50 -5.90
CA PRO A 203 37.64 -13.20 -7.09
C PRO A 203 36.69 -14.35 -6.73
N ILE A 204 36.96 -15.05 -5.63
CA ILE A 204 36.11 -16.11 -5.09
C ILE A 204 34.72 -15.58 -4.69
N SER A 205 34.67 -14.45 -3.98
CA SER A 205 33.39 -13.83 -3.59
C SER A 205 32.57 -13.37 -4.81
N ILE A 206 33.24 -12.95 -5.89
CA ILE A 206 32.57 -12.54 -7.13
C ILE A 206 31.96 -13.75 -7.84
N ILE A 207 32.70 -14.85 -7.95
CA ILE A 207 32.21 -16.10 -8.56
C ILE A 207 31.03 -16.66 -7.78
N GLY A 208 31.12 -16.71 -6.44
CA GLY A 208 30.02 -17.16 -5.59
C GLY A 208 28.76 -16.30 -5.78
N ARG A 209 28.91 -14.97 -5.81
CA ARG A 209 27.79 -14.06 -6.09
C ARG A 209 27.18 -14.28 -7.46
N LEU A 210 28.01 -14.41 -8.51
CA LEU A 210 27.52 -14.66 -9.86
C LEU A 210 26.76 -15.99 -9.94
N PHE A 211 27.25 -17.02 -9.26
CA PHE A 211 26.57 -18.31 -9.17
C PHE A 211 25.17 -18.20 -8.55
N PHE A 212 25.05 -17.57 -7.38
CA PHE A 212 23.74 -17.38 -6.73
C PHE A 212 22.81 -16.48 -7.54
N MET A 213 23.33 -15.41 -8.16
CA MET A 213 22.55 -14.56 -9.06
C MET A 213 21.98 -15.35 -10.24
N LEU A 214 22.81 -16.15 -10.92
CA LEU A 214 22.36 -17.01 -12.01
C LEU A 214 21.32 -18.03 -11.52
N LEU A 215 21.53 -18.61 -10.34
CA LEU A 215 20.61 -19.58 -9.75
C LEU A 215 19.25 -18.94 -9.43
N ILE A 216 19.19 -17.72 -8.90
CA ILE A 216 17.93 -16.97 -8.69
C ILE A 216 17.24 -16.69 -10.02
N VAL A 217 17.97 -16.16 -11.01
CA VAL A 217 17.41 -15.86 -12.35
C VAL A 217 16.86 -17.13 -12.99
N SER A 218 17.57 -18.26 -12.90
CA SER A 218 17.07 -19.55 -13.39
C SER A 218 15.83 -20.04 -12.63
N ASN A 219 15.71 -19.79 -11.32
CA ASN A 219 14.48 -20.10 -10.57
C ASN A 219 13.29 -19.26 -11.04
N ILE A 220 13.49 -17.97 -11.31
CA ILE A 220 12.43 -17.10 -11.84
C ILE A 220 12.00 -17.59 -13.22
N VAL A 221 12.96 -17.89 -14.12
CA VAL A 221 12.66 -18.44 -15.44
C VAL A 221 11.91 -19.77 -15.32
N ALA A 222 12.28 -20.64 -14.39
CA ALA A 222 11.57 -21.90 -14.15
C ALA A 222 10.09 -21.67 -13.77
N VAL A 223 9.81 -20.73 -12.85
CA VAL A 223 8.43 -20.38 -12.46
C VAL A 223 7.63 -19.82 -13.65
N VAL A 224 8.25 -18.96 -14.47
CA VAL A 224 7.61 -18.42 -15.68
C VAL A 224 7.32 -19.53 -16.69
N LEU A 225 8.24 -20.48 -16.89
CA LEU A 225 8.02 -21.61 -17.79
C LEU A 225 6.95 -22.57 -17.28
N GLU A 226 6.88 -22.82 -15.95
CA GLU A 226 5.84 -23.64 -15.32
C GLU A 226 4.45 -23.01 -15.48
N SER A 227 4.35 -21.67 -15.56
CA SER A 227 3.06 -20.98 -15.77
C SER A 227 2.42 -21.27 -17.15
N VAL A 228 3.17 -21.79 -18.12
CA VAL A 228 2.66 -22.11 -19.46
C VAL A 228 2.06 -23.53 -19.48
N PRO A 229 0.74 -23.70 -19.69
CA PRO A 229 0.09 -25.01 -19.58
C PRO A 229 0.62 -26.07 -20.55
N LYS A 230 1.19 -25.64 -21.69
CA LYS A 230 1.83 -26.55 -22.65
C LYS A 230 3.12 -27.14 -22.08
N ILE A 231 3.95 -26.31 -21.45
CA ILE A 231 5.25 -26.73 -20.89
C ILE A 231 5.01 -27.59 -19.65
N ASP A 232 4.07 -27.18 -18.80
CA ASP A 232 3.63 -27.95 -17.65
C ASP A 232 3.12 -29.35 -18.04
N LYS A 233 2.41 -29.50 -19.17
CA LYS A 233 1.99 -30.83 -19.63
C LYS A 233 3.12 -31.72 -20.19
N TYR A 234 4.15 -31.15 -20.83
CA TYR A 234 5.26 -31.92 -21.42
C TYR A 234 6.39 -32.22 -20.42
N VAL A 235 6.59 -31.35 -19.45
CA VAL A 235 7.72 -31.39 -18.50
C VAL A 235 7.26 -31.51 -17.05
N GLY A 236 6.01 -31.14 -16.74
CA GLY A 236 5.44 -30.94 -15.41
C GLY A 236 4.41 -31.99 -14.93
N ASN A 237 4.20 -33.10 -15.65
CA ASN A 237 3.07 -34.00 -15.38
C ASN A 237 3.30 -35.16 -14.38
N GLU A 238 4.48 -35.34 -13.78
CA GLU A 238 4.69 -36.34 -12.71
C GLU A 238 5.36 -35.78 -11.44
N PRO A 239 4.99 -36.22 -10.22
CA PRO A 239 5.69 -35.82 -9.00
C PRO A 239 7.18 -36.22 -9.09
N GLY A 240 8.08 -35.23 -9.13
CA GLY A 240 9.53 -35.43 -9.33
C GLY A 240 10.09 -34.94 -10.67
N ASN A 241 9.38 -34.08 -11.39
CA ASN A 241 9.85 -33.48 -12.64
C ASN A 241 11.16 -32.69 -12.49
N MET A 242 11.78 -32.36 -13.62
CA MET A 242 13.02 -31.57 -13.66
C MET A 242 12.92 -30.24 -12.88
N PHE A 243 11.75 -29.60 -12.88
CA PHE A 243 11.51 -28.37 -12.12
C PHE A 243 11.52 -28.60 -10.60
N ASP A 244 10.92 -29.68 -10.10
CA ASP A 244 10.92 -30.01 -8.66
C ASP A 244 12.32 -30.44 -8.19
N VAL A 245 13.06 -31.16 -9.04
CA VAL A 245 14.46 -31.53 -8.75
C VAL A 245 15.34 -30.29 -8.70
N PHE A 246 15.20 -29.41 -9.70
CA PHE A 246 15.91 -28.13 -9.74
C PHE A 246 15.58 -27.28 -8.52
N GLU A 247 14.30 -27.24 -8.11
CA GLU A 247 13.86 -26.51 -6.93
C GLU A 247 14.50 -27.07 -5.64
N LYS A 248 14.51 -28.39 -5.47
CA LYS A 248 15.14 -29.01 -4.31
C LYS A 248 16.63 -28.65 -4.21
N TRP A 249 17.34 -28.67 -5.33
CA TRP A 249 18.76 -28.28 -5.37
C TRP A 249 18.95 -26.78 -5.12
N SER A 250 18.10 -25.92 -5.70
CA SER A 250 18.20 -24.48 -5.49
C SER A 250 17.95 -24.11 -4.04
N VAL A 251 16.91 -24.66 -3.41
CA VAL A 251 16.62 -24.48 -1.98
C VAL A 251 17.77 -24.97 -1.11
N LEU A 252 18.40 -26.09 -1.45
CA LEU A 252 19.57 -26.57 -0.71
C LEU A 252 20.71 -25.55 -0.74
N PHE A 253 21.05 -25.01 -1.92
CA PHE A 253 22.10 -23.99 -2.04
C PHE A 253 21.74 -22.70 -1.28
N PHE A 254 20.51 -22.22 -1.38
CA PHE A 254 20.05 -21.05 -0.63
C PHE A 254 20.04 -21.28 0.88
N THR A 255 19.69 -22.49 1.32
CA THR A 255 19.72 -22.84 2.75
C THR A 255 21.16 -22.85 3.27
N ILE A 256 22.11 -23.35 2.48
CA ILE A 256 23.54 -23.30 2.82
C ILE A 256 24.01 -21.85 2.89
N ASP A 257 23.68 -21.02 1.88
CA ASP A 257 24.04 -19.60 1.86
C ASP A 257 23.49 -18.86 3.10
N TYR A 258 22.19 -19.03 3.37
CA TYR A 258 21.54 -18.44 4.54
C TYR A 258 22.16 -18.94 5.86
N SER A 259 22.49 -20.23 5.95
CA SER A 259 23.15 -20.79 7.14
C SER A 259 24.54 -20.21 7.36
N LEU A 260 25.32 -20.02 6.28
CA LEU A 260 26.64 -19.38 6.33
C LEU A 260 26.53 -17.89 6.71
N ARG A 261 25.50 -17.19 6.23
CA ARG A 261 25.20 -15.80 6.62
C ARG A 261 24.79 -15.70 8.08
N LEU A 262 23.92 -16.59 8.55
CA LEU A 262 23.52 -16.66 9.94
C LEU A 262 24.72 -16.98 10.85
N PHE A 263 25.61 -17.88 10.43
CA PHE A 263 26.82 -18.23 11.17
C PHE A 263 27.85 -17.09 11.19
N SER A 264 28.02 -16.38 10.07
CA SER A 264 29.00 -15.28 9.90
C SER A 264 28.45 -13.89 10.22
N ALA A 265 27.15 -13.81 10.57
CA ALA A 265 26.51 -12.59 11.00
C ALA A 265 27.32 -12.00 12.15
N LYS A 266 27.86 -10.80 11.92
CA LYS A 266 28.62 -10.08 12.94
C LYS A 266 27.73 -10.00 14.17
N LYS A 267 28.23 -10.42 15.33
CA LYS A 267 27.74 -9.95 16.63
C LYS A 267 27.93 -8.43 16.61
N SER A 268 26.91 -7.70 16.13
CA SER A 268 26.96 -6.25 16.08
C SER A 268 26.97 -5.74 17.51
N ARG A 269 27.72 -4.66 17.71
CA ARG A 269 28.04 -4.09 19.04
C ARG A 269 26.82 -3.68 19.88
N GLU A 270 25.63 -3.58 19.29
CA GLU A 270 24.40 -3.14 19.95
C GLU A 270 23.48 -4.26 20.41
N ALA A 271 23.70 -5.48 19.94
CA ALA A 271 22.86 -6.63 20.28
C ALA A 271 23.58 -7.50 21.31
N LEU A 272 23.14 -7.42 22.57
CA LEU A 272 23.26 -8.54 23.48
C LEU A 272 22.64 -9.78 22.77
N PHE A 273 23.50 -10.65 22.22
CA PHE A 273 23.18 -11.95 21.59
C PHE A 273 22.45 -11.85 20.22
N SER A 274 22.99 -12.31 19.09
CA SER A 274 23.01 -13.71 18.60
C SER A 274 22.68 -13.70 17.09
N PRO A 275 23.04 -14.72 16.27
CA PRO A 275 22.45 -14.99 14.95
C PRO A 275 20.95 -14.67 14.79
N TRP A 276 20.16 -14.81 15.86
CA TRP A 276 18.74 -14.43 15.90
C TRP A 276 18.45 -12.99 15.46
N VAL A 277 19.33 -12.02 15.78
CA VAL A 277 19.12 -10.63 15.36
C VAL A 277 19.23 -10.50 13.85
N TYR A 278 20.17 -11.20 13.23
CA TYR A 278 20.26 -11.23 11.78
C TYR A 278 19.02 -11.88 11.14
N ALA A 279 18.54 -13.00 11.70
CA ALA A 279 17.33 -13.67 11.21
C ALA A 279 16.07 -12.78 11.23
N PHE A 280 16.00 -11.80 12.15
CA PHE A 280 14.91 -10.83 12.22
C PHE A 280 15.22 -9.47 11.56
N THR A 281 16.35 -9.34 10.84
CA THR A 281 16.59 -8.18 9.97
C THR A 281 15.78 -8.33 8.68
N PHE A 282 15.51 -7.22 7.99
CA PHE A 282 14.79 -7.22 6.71
C PHE A 282 15.39 -8.22 5.71
N PHE A 283 16.71 -8.17 5.52
CA PHE A 283 17.44 -9.08 4.63
C PHE A 283 17.39 -10.54 5.10
N GLY A 284 17.53 -10.79 6.41
CA GLY A 284 17.44 -12.15 6.97
C GLY A 284 16.04 -12.76 6.83
N ILE A 285 14.98 -11.95 6.99
CA ILE A 285 13.59 -12.37 6.79
C ILE A 285 13.36 -12.74 5.33
N ILE A 286 13.88 -11.97 4.38
CA ILE A 286 13.74 -12.24 2.95
C ILE A 286 14.44 -13.54 2.56
N ASP A 287 15.66 -13.77 3.07
CA ASP A 287 16.36 -15.03 2.86
C ASP A 287 15.55 -16.22 3.43
N ILE A 288 14.95 -16.09 4.61
CA ILE A 288 14.08 -17.15 5.18
C ILE A 288 12.86 -17.37 4.29
N LEU A 289 12.15 -16.32 3.90
CA LEU A 289 10.94 -16.41 3.06
C LEU A 289 11.22 -17.04 1.70
N SER A 290 12.45 -16.93 1.19
CA SER A 290 12.88 -17.57 -0.06
C SER A 290 12.96 -19.11 0.02
N ILE A 291 13.41 -19.65 1.16
CA ILE A 291 13.59 -21.10 1.37
C ILE A 291 12.36 -21.77 2.02
N LEU A 292 11.58 -21.00 2.77
CA LEU A 292 10.47 -21.47 3.61
C LEU A 292 9.37 -22.25 2.86
N PRO A 293 8.90 -21.84 1.66
CA PRO A 293 7.80 -22.51 0.98
C PRO A 293 8.03 -24.01 0.76
N TRP A 294 9.25 -24.39 0.37
CA TRP A 294 9.61 -25.78 0.11
C TRP A 294 9.64 -26.61 1.40
N TYR A 295 10.23 -26.07 2.47
CA TYR A 295 10.27 -26.73 3.77
C TYR A 295 8.87 -26.92 4.35
N VAL A 296 8.00 -25.92 4.25
CA VAL A 296 6.62 -26.00 4.73
C VAL A 296 5.83 -27.03 3.93
N GLN A 297 5.92 -26.99 2.60
CA GLN A 297 5.28 -27.99 1.73
C GLN A 297 5.76 -29.41 2.06
N TRP A 298 7.05 -29.60 2.27
CA TRP A 298 7.64 -30.90 2.62
C TRP A 298 7.15 -31.43 3.97
N ILE A 299 7.08 -30.58 5.01
CA ILE A 299 6.61 -30.95 6.34
C ILE A 299 5.11 -31.31 6.31
N LEU A 300 4.28 -30.45 5.69
CA LEU A 300 2.84 -30.65 5.64
C LEU A 300 2.43 -31.88 4.81
N SER A 301 3.11 -32.11 3.68
CA SER A 301 2.88 -33.29 2.83
C SER A 301 3.23 -34.58 3.59
N LYS A 302 4.32 -34.58 4.36
CA LYS A 302 4.72 -35.73 5.18
C LYS A 302 3.76 -35.97 6.36
N SER A 303 3.12 -34.93 6.86
CA SER A 303 2.12 -35.02 7.93
C SER A 303 0.77 -35.56 7.46
N GLY A 304 0.55 -35.69 6.14
CA GLY A 304 -0.73 -36.14 5.56
C GLY A 304 -1.85 -35.10 5.61
N ASN A 305 -1.54 -33.85 5.99
CA ASN A 305 -2.54 -32.78 6.18
C ASN A 305 -2.90 -32.03 4.90
N ILE A 306 -2.20 -32.26 3.79
CA ILE A 306 -2.46 -31.57 2.52
C ILE A 306 -2.50 -32.55 1.36
N ASN A 307 -3.54 -32.43 0.53
CA ASN A 307 -3.65 -33.12 -0.75
C ASN A 307 -2.89 -32.37 -1.85
N GLY A 308 -2.59 -33.03 -2.98
CA GLY A 308 -1.79 -32.46 -4.07
C GLY A 308 -2.34 -31.15 -4.67
N ASP A 309 -3.64 -30.90 -4.55
CA ASP A 309 -4.28 -29.66 -5.02
C ASP A 309 -4.06 -28.47 -4.09
N GLU A 310 -4.06 -28.68 -2.77
CA GLU A 310 -3.76 -27.64 -1.77
C GLU A 310 -2.27 -27.27 -1.77
N ALA A 311 -1.41 -28.21 -2.16
CA ALA A 311 0.02 -27.97 -2.32
C ALA A 311 0.37 -26.96 -3.44
N LYS A 312 -0.58 -26.63 -4.33
CA LYS A 312 -0.38 -25.67 -5.44
C LYS A 312 -0.14 -24.25 -4.93
N VAL A 313 -0.71 -23.87 -3.78
CA VAL A 313 -0.50 -22.52 -3.20
C VAL A 313 0.97 -22.30 -2.82
N PHE A 314 1.66 -23.32 -2.32
CA PHE A 314 3.08 -23.22 -2.00
C PHE A 314 3.98 -22.99 -3.23
N ARG A 315 3.52 -23.40 -4.42
CA ARG A 315 4.22 -23.11 -5.68
C ARG A 315 4.22 -21.61 -6.00
N ILE A 316 3.12 -20.91 -5.67
CA ILE A 316 3.04 -19.44 -5.82
C ILE A 316 4.03 -18.76 -4.88
N PHE A 317 4.14 -19.23 -3.63
CA PHE A 317 5.07 -18.65 -2.67
C PHE A 317 6.55 -18.75 -3.07
N ARG A 318 6.92 -19.63 -4.02
CA ARG A 318 8.28 -19.64 -4.61
C ARG A 318 8.64 -18.28 -5.24
N ILE A 319 7.66 -17.44 -5.61
CA ILE A 319 7.89 -16.08 -6.09
C ILE A 319 8.70 -15.24 -5.11
N PHE A 320 8.59 -15.49 -3.79
CA PHE A 320 9.35 -14.75 -2.78
C PHE A 320 10.87 -14.86 -2.96
N ARG A 321 11.36 -15.90 -3.65
CA ARG A 321 12.79 -16.02 -4.00
C ARG A 321 13.30 -14.89 -4.89
N VAL A 322 12.43 -14.21 -5.65
CA VAL A 322 12.80 -13.02 -6.44
C VAL A 322 13.34 -11.90 -5.55
N LEU A 323 12.85 -11.80 -4.31
CA LEU A 323 13.24 -10.75 -3.37
C LEU A 323 14.72 -10.83 -3.00
N GLN A 324 15.33 -12.02 -3.09
CA GLN A 324 16.75 -12.23 -2.81
C GLN A 324 17.69 -11.52 -3.81
N LEU A 325 17.18 -11.01 -4.94
CA LEU A 325 17.97 -10.16 -5.86
C LEU A 325 18.49 -8.88 -5.20
N GLU A 326 17.89 -8.44 -4.09
CA GLU A 326 18.27 -7.22 -3.37
C GLU A 326 19.73 -7.21 -2.91
N ASP A 327 20.27 -8.35 -2.49
CA ASP A 327 21.65 -8.51 -2.00
C ASP A 327 22.71 -8.21 -3.07
N PHE A 328 22.30 -8.30 -4.34
CA PHE A 328 23.15 -8.03 -5.49
C PHE A 328 23.02 -6.59 -5.98
N VAL A 329 21.91 -5.94 -5.67
CA VAL A 329 21.59 -4.60 -6.14
C VAL A 329 21.86 -3.61 -5.00
N VAL A 330 23.03 -2.96 -5.07
CA VAL A 330 23.49 -1.94 -4.10
C VAL A 330 22.48 -0.80 -3.90
N ALA A 331 21.56 -0.58 -4.84
CA ALA A 331 20.49 0.40 -4.68
C ALA A 331 19.53 0.05 -3.52
N PHE A 332 19.22 -1.23 -3.27
CA PHE A 332 18.31 -1.62 -2.18
C PHE A 332 18.93 -1.38 -0.81
N SER A 333 20.23 -1.63 -0.63
CA SER A 333 20.89 -1.33 0.66
C SER A 333 20.98 0.17 0.93
N LYS A 334 21.09 1.02 -0.10
CA LYS A 334 20.97 2.47 0.07
C LYS A 334 19.54 2.89 0.44
N LEU A 335 18.54 2.26 -0.19
CA LEU A 335 17.13 2.48 0.13
C LEU A 335 16.83 2.11 1.59
N ASP A 336 17.30 0.96 2.09
CA ASP A 336 17.13 0.55 3.49
C ASP A 336 17.70 1.59 4.48
N ASN A 337 18.92 2.09 4.21
CA ASN A 337 19.51 3.16 5.01
C ASN A 337 18.65 4.42 5.03
N VAL A 338 18.03 4.79 3.91
CA VAL A 338 17.10 5.93 3.82
C VAL A 338 15.81 5.67 4.61
N PHE A 339 15.23 4.46 4.52
CA PHE A 339 14.06 4.07 5.31
C PHE A 339 14.36 4.10 6.81
N ARG A 340 15.52 3.58 7.22
CA ARG A 340 15.97 3.56 8.60
C ARG A 340 16.22 4.97 9.14
N ALA A 341 16.80 5.86 8.32
CA ALA A 341 16.98 7.27 8.65
C ALA A 341 15.64 8.02 8.73
N SER A 342 14.65 7.62 7.91
CA SER A 342 13.33 8.25 7.84
C SER A 342 12.27 7.56 8.72
N LYS A 343 12.68 6.61 9.58
CA LYS A 343 11.77 5.74 10.36
C LYS A 343 10.76 6.54 11.18
N ASP A 344 11.17 7.67 11.74
CA ASP A 344 10.30 8.46 12.61
C ASP A 344 9.28 9.25 11.78
N VAL A 345 9.67 9.75 10.61
CA VAL A 345 8.74 10.38 9.66
C VAL A 345 7.74 9.36 9.14
N LEU A 346 8.21 8.16 8.76
CA LEU A 346 7.34 7.10 8.25
C LEU A 346 6.35 6.58 9.31
N LYS A 347 6.77 6.47 10.57
CA LYS A 347 5.87 6.15 11.69
C LYS A 347 4.82 7.24 11.89
N ALA A 348 5.20 8.51 11.82
CA ALA A 348 4.27 9.64 11.94
C ALA A 348 3.21 9.60 10.84
N THR A 349 3.65 9.53 9.58
CA THR A 349 2.77 9.57 8.42
C THR A 349 1.92 8.32 8.31
N GLY A 350 2.49 7.14 8.56
CA GLY A 350 1.75 5.88 8.58
C GLY A 350 0.66 5.86 9.65
N LEU A 351 0.96 6.38 10.84
CA LEU A 351 -0.05 6.51 11.88
C LEU A 351 -1.17 7.48 11.50
N MET A 352 -0.81 8.65 10.96
CA MET A 352 -1.78 9.61 10.48
C MET A 352 -2.67 9.01 9.38
N ALA A 353 -2.09 8.23 8.46
CA ALA A 353 -2.83 7.49 7.45
C ALA A 353 -3.82 6.50 8.08
N VAL A 354 -3.42 5.76 9.13
CA VAL A 354 -4.33 4.86 9.86
C VAL A 354 -5.44 5.63 10.58
N VAL A 355 -5.14 6.77 11.21
CA VAL A 355 -6.14 7.61 11.88
C VAL A 355 -7.15 8.17 10.87
N ILE A 356 -6.67 8.67 9.72
CA ILE A 356 -7.52 9.15 8.63
C ILE A 356 -8.35 7.99 8.07
N TRP A 357 -7.74 6.84 7.82
CA TRP A 357 -8.44 5.65 7.32
C TRP A 357 -9.57 5.23 8.25
N VAL A 358 -9.28 4.98 9.53
CA VAL A 358 -10.29 4.57 10.52
C VAL A 358 -11.33 5.68 10.76
N GLY A 359 -10.90 6.94 10.78
CA GLY A 359 -11.78 8.10 10.95
C GLY A 359 -12.77 8.25 9.81
N SER A 360 -12.27 8.22 8.57
CA SER A 360 -13.08 8.25 7.35
C SER A 360 -14.00 7.04 7.26
N SER A 361 -13.54 5.83 7.59
CA SER A 361 -14.39 4.64 7.65
C SER A 361 -15.51 4.76 8.68
N ALA A 362 -15.25 5.34 9.85
CA ALA A 362 -16.28 5.57 10.83
C ALA A 362 -17.33 6.58 10.34
N LEU A 363 -16.91 7.65 9.66
CA LEU A 363 -17.83 8.63 9.06
C LEU A 363 -18.65 8.00 7.94
N PHE A 364 -18.02 7.28 7.02
CA PHE A 364 -18.70 6.60 5.92
C PHE A 364 -19.72 5.59 6.42
N PHE A 365 -19.36 4.81 7.45
CA PHE A 365 -20.29 3.86 8.06
C PHE A 365 -21.50 4.60 8.64
N ILE A 366 -21.31 5.68 9.37
CA ILE A 366 -22.42 6.40 10.02
C ILE A 366 -23.35 7.06 8.99
N PHE A 367 -22.80 7.70 7.96
CA PHE A 367 -23.61 8.42 6.98
C PHE A 367 -24.31 7.48 6.00
N GLU A 368 -23.70 6.34 5.68
CA GLU A 368 -24.18 5.48 4.61
C GLU A 368 -24.95 4.25 5.14
N GLN A 369 -24.81 3.87 6.41
CA GLN A 369 -25.41 2.64 6.96
C GLN A 369 -26.91 2.49 6.68
N ASN A 370 -27.66 3.58 6.79
CA ASN A 370 -29.11 3.61 6.57
C ASN A 370 -29.49 4.40 5.31
N ASN A 371 -28.64 4.39 4.27
CA ASN A 371 -28.95 5.08 3.02
C ASN A 371 -30.13 4.38 2.30
N PRO A 372 -31.25 5.08 2.03
CA PRO A 372 -32.42 4.49 1.38
C PRO A 372 -32.17 4.03 -0.07
N ASN A 373 -31.14 4.57 -0.72
CA ASN A 373 -30.76 4.30 -2.11
C ASN A 373 -29.89 3.05 -2.23
N PHE A 374 -29.14 2.70 -1.18
CA PHE A 374 -28.33 1.49 -1.15
C PHE A 374 -29.12 0.34 -0.53
N ARG A 375 -29.15 -0.79 -1.22
CA ARG A 375 -29.91 -1.97 -0.80
C ARG A 375 -29.10 -3.24 -0.99
N SER A 376 -29.22 -4.12 -0.02
CA SER A 376 -28.72 -5.49 -0.09
C SER A 376 -29.92 -6.41 -0.17
N CYS A 377 -29.98 -7.23 -1.22
CA CYS A 377 -31.00 -8.25 -1.39
C CYS A 377 -30.47 -9.64 -1.05
N ASP A 378 -31.37 -10.54 -0.69
CA ASP A 378 -31.07 -11.95 -0.51
C ASP A 378 -30.48 -12.57 -1.79
N ALA A 379 -29.64 -13.60 -1.65
CA ALA A 379 -28.94 -14.26 -2.75
C ALA A 379 -29.88 -14.93 -3.76
N SER A 380 -31.15 -15.13 -3.41
CA SER A 380 -32.20 -15.62 -4.30
C SER A 380 -32.73 -14.58 -5.29
N VAL A 381 -32.50 -13.28 -5.03
CA VAL A 381 -32.89 -12.21 -5.95
C VAL A 381 -31.74 -11.97 -6.95
N PRO A 382 -31.99 -12.05 -8.27
CA PRO A 382 -30.95 -11.75 -9.25
C PRO A 382 -30.48 -10.31 -9.10
N LEU A 383 -29.17 -10.05 -9.25
CA LEU A 383 -28.62 -8.70 -9.08
C LEU A 383 -29.13 -7.72 -10.14
N THR A 384 -29.25 -8.17 -11.39
CA THR A 384 -29.78 -7.40 -12.53
C THR A 384 -30.86 -8.21 -13.23
N GLY A 385 -31.99 -7.57 -13.58
CA GLY A 385 -33.15 -8.25 -14.12
C GLY A 385 -33.19 -8.37 -15.64
N THR A 386 -34.19 -9.09 -16.12
CA THR A 386 -34.65 -9.10 -17.52
C THR A 386 -36.15 -8.77 -17.56
N LEU A 387 -36.71 -8.46 -18.73
CA LEU A 387 -38.14 -8.10 -18.88
C LEU A 387 -39.04 -9.18 -18.26
N GLY A 388 -39.59 -8.88 -17.08
CA GLY A 388 -40.50 -9.77 -16.32
C GLY A 388 -40.02 -10.13 -14.91
N THR A 389 -38.71 -10.12 -14.65
CA THR A 389 -38.12 -10.32 -13.32
C THR A 389 -37.07 -9.24 -13.06
N PRO A 390 -37.46 -8.08 -12.50
CA PRO A 390 -36.51 -7.04 -12.13
C PRO A 390 -35.53 -7.59 -11.07
N GLY A 391 -34.27 -7.23 -11.24
CA GLY A 391 -33.21 -7.56 -10.30
C GLY A 391 -33.17 -6.59 -9.14
N CYS A 392 -32.40 -6.95 -8.11
CA CYS A 392 -32.18 -6.13 -6.92
C CYS A 392 -31.79 -4.70 -7.31
N TYR A 393 -30.88 -4.51 -8.28
CA TYR A 393 -30.39 -3.19 -8.68
C TYR A 393 -31.30 -2.42 -9.66
N ASP A 394 -32.47 -2.95 -10.03
CA ASP A 394 -33.37 -2.29 -10.99
C ASP A 394 -34.38 -1.33 -10.33
N PHE A 395 -34.60 -1.44 -9.02
CA PHE A 395 -35.47 -0.53 -8.25
C PHE A 395 -34.76 0.78 -7.88
N VAL A 396 -35.47 1.85 -7.52
CA VAL A 396 -34.80 3.10 -7.08
C VAL A 396 -34.66 3.11 -5.55
N SER A 397 -35.70 2.65 -4.85
CA SER A 397 -35.70 2.59 -3.39
C SER A 397 -35.81 1.16 -2.85
N THR A 398 -35.33 0.97 -1.61
CA THR A 398 -35.53 -0.32 -0.92
C THR A 398 -37.02 -0.61 -0.68
N GLN A 399 -37.85 0.43 -0.57
CA GLN A 399 -39.29 0.27 -0.39
C GLN A 399 -39.93 -0.32 -1.65
N GLU A 400 -39.62 0.21 -2.83
CA GLU A 400 -40.08 -0.35 -4.12
C GLU A 400 -39.61 -1.81 -4.31
N CYS A 401 -38.39 -2.11 -3.88
CA CYS A 401 -37.86 -3.49 -3.92
C CYS A 401 -38.67 -4.42 -3.01
N ASN A 402 -39.01 -3.99 -1.80
CA ASN A 402 -39.83 -4.76 -0.86
C ASN A 402 -41.30 -4.84 -1.27
N ASP A 403 -41.81 -3.89 -2.06
CA ASP A 403 -43.15 -3.97 -2.65
C ASP A 403 -43.25 -5.10 -3.69
N PHE A 404 -42.15 -5.44 -4.37
CA PHE A 404 -42.08 -6.55 -5.34
C PHE A 404 -41.57 -7.87 -4.72
N TYR A 405 -40.53 -7.80 -3.87
CA TYR A 405 -39.94 -8.91 -3.14
C TYR A 405 -40.08 -8.69 -1.62
N PRO A 406 -41.21 -9.09 -1.01
CA PRO A 406 -41.52 -8.77 0.38
C PRO A 406 -40.47 -9.33 1.35
N ASP A 407 -39.90 -8.43 2.17
CA ASP A 407 -38.87 -8.70 3.19
C ASP A 407 -37.53 -9.26 2.66
N MET A 408 -37.30 -9.21 1.34
CA MET A 408 -36.07 -9.72 0.73
C MET A 408 -35.03 -8.64 0.45
N CYS A 409 -35.39 -7.36 0.62
CA CYS A 409 -34.50 -6.22 0.40
C CYS A 409 -34.28 -5.44 1.71
N SER A 410 -33.02 -5.12 2.03
CA SER A 410 -32.64 -4.43 3.26
C SER A 410 -31.79 -3.18 2.99
N GLN A 411 -32.05 -2.11 3.76
CA GLN A 411 -31.25 -0.87 3.77
C GLN A 411 -30.03 -1.05 4.66
N SER A 412 -29.05 -1.82 4.21
CA SER A 412 -27.78 -1.96 4.93
C SER A 412 -26.62 -1.70 3.97
N ALA A 413 -26.32 -0.44 3.71
CA ALA A 413 -25.03 -0.10 3.13
C ALA A 413 -23.96 -0.35 4.19
N PHE A 414 -22.92 -1.09 3.83
CA PHE A 414 -21.85 -1.50 4.74
C PHE A 414 -22.36 -2.09 6.08
N THR A 415 -22.69 -3.38 6.07
CA THR A 415 -23.24 -4.10 7.24
C THR A 415 -22.37 -4.03 8.51
N ASN A 416 -21.05 -3.88 8.36
CA ASN A 416 -20.11 -3.86 9.47
C ASN A 416 -18.94 -2.89 9.20
N MET A 417 -18.34 -2.38 10.27
CA MET A 417 -17.21 -1.44 10.17
C MET A 417 -15.98 -1.98 9.39
N PRO A 418 -15.57 -3.26 9.51
CA PRO A 418 -14.49 -3.80 8.68
C PRO A 418 -14.79 -3.77 7.18
N ASN A 419 -16.06 -3.93 6.81
CA ASN A 419 -16.50 -3.81 5.42
C ASN A 419 -16.27 -2.37 4.93
N THR A 420 -16.73 -1.37 5.69
CA THR A 420 -16.47 0.04 5.38
C THR A 420 -14.97 0.37 5.33
N MET A 421 -14.17 -0.22 6.20
CA MET A 421 -12.72 -0.04 6.20
C MET A 421 -12.06 -0.51 4.91
N PHE A 422 -12.50 -1.64 4.36
CA PHE A 422 -12.03 -2.11 3.06
C PHE A 422 -12.32 -1.09 1.95
N TYR A 423 -13.57 -0.63 1.82
CA TYR A 423 -13.94 0.32 0.77
C TYR A 423 -13.22 1.67 0.91
N VAL A 424 -13.06 2.19 2.14
CA VAL A 424 -12.28 3.42 2.34
C VAL A 424 -10.80 3.22 2.03
N ALA A 425 -10.23 2.02 2.25
CA ALA A 425 -8.84 1.74 1.85
C ALA A 425 -8.68 1.77 0.33
N VAL A 426 -9.65 1.23 -0.40
CA VAL A 426 -9.71 1.29 -1.87
C VAL A 426 -9.79 2.75 -2.35
N PHE A 427 -10.69 3.55 -1.76
CA PHE A 427 -10.82 4.98 -2.11
C PHE A 427 -9.58 5.81 -1.80
N LEU A 428 -8.93 5.57 -0.65
CA LEU A 428 -7.67 6.24 -0.30
C LEU A 428 -6.49 5.77 -1.18
N GLY A 429 -6.57 4.56 -1.74
CA GLY A 429 -5.59 4.02 -2.69
C GLY A 429 -5.67 4.61 -4.09
N GLY A 430 -6.66 5.48 -4.36
CA GLY A 430 -6.89 6.08 -5.66
C GLY A 430 -7.78 5.25 -6.60
N ASP A 431 -8.44 4.21 -6.08
CA ASP A 431 -9.47 3.48 -6.82
C ASP A 431 -10.87 4.06 -6.56
N TRP A 432 -11.77 3.87 -7.53
CA TRP A 432 -12.98 4.65 -7.72
C TRP A 432 -14.23 4.09 -7.01
N GLY A 433 -15.17 4.98 -6.66
CA GLY A 433 -16.52 4.63 -6.20
C GLY A 433 -17.53 5.68 -6.63
N PHE A 434 -18.80 5.28 -6.74
CA PHE A 434 -19.91 6.22 -6.93
C PHE A 434 -20.30 6.77 -5.56
N VAL A 435 -20.20 8.09 -5.37
CA VAL A 435 -20.56 8.77 -4.13
C VAL A 435 -21.54 9.89 -4.45
N ASP A 436 -22.73 9.86 -3.86
CA ASP A 436 -23.72 10.90 -4.05
C ASP A 436 -23.54 12.03 -3.02
N LEU A 437 -23.30 13.26 -3.47
CA LEU A 437 -23.16 14.44 -2.61
C LEU A 437 -24.35 15.39 -2.80
N LEU A 438 -25.28 15.40 -1.84
CA LEU A 438 -26.43 16.33 -1.82
C LEU A 438 -27.32 16.25 -3.07
N GLY A 439 -27.42 15.07 -3.66
CA GLY A 439 -28.24 14.82 -4.82
C GLY A 439 -27.51 14.92 -6.16
N LEU A 440 -26.20 14.72 -6.13
CA LEU A 440 -25.31 14.64 -7.27
C LEU A 440 -24.60 13.30 -7.18
N GLU A 441 -24.98 12.29 -7.98
CA GLU A 441 -24.13 11.10 -8.08
C GLU A 441 -22.81 11.51 -8.73
N VAL A 442 -21.75 11.46 -7.92
CA VAL A 442 -20.39 11.55 -8.39
C VAL A 442 -19.94 10.13 -8.67
N GLY A 443 -20.07 9.70 -9.92
CA GLY A 443 -19.42 8.48 -10.36
C GLY A 443 -18.15 8.77 -11.13
N VAL A 444 -17.18 7.88 -10.97
CA VAL A 444 -16.06 7.79 -11.88
C VAL A 444 -16.07 6.40 -12.48
N HIS A 445 -16.25 6.34 -13.79
CA HIS A 445 -16.60 5.13 -14.50
C HIS A 445 -15.37 4.22 -14.68
N VAL A 446 -15.32 3.12 -13.93
CA VAL A 446 -14.66 1.88 -14.36
C VAL A 446 -15.68 0.75 -14.26
N SER A 447 -15.88 0.03 -15.36
CA SER A 447 -16.76 -1.13 -15.43
C SER A 447 -16.25 -2.24 -14.51
N LEU A 448 -16.78 -2.29 -13.27
CA LEU A 448 -16.59 -3.38 -12.30
C LEU A 448 -17.49 -4.59 -12.60
N ARG A 449 -17.93 -4.81 -13.86
CA ARG A 449 -18.66 -6.03 -14.24
C ARG A 449 -17.83 -7.31 -14.06
N GLY A 450 -16.50 -7.22 -13.88
CA GLY A 450 -15.62 -8.37 -13.69
C GLY A 450 -15.20 -8.68 -12.25
N TRP A 451 -15.25 -7.71 -11.32
CA TRP A 451 -14.71 -7.88 -9.96
C TRP A 451 -15.76 -8.30 -8.92
N HIS A 452 -17.04 -8.04 -9.17
CA HIS A 452 -18.12 -8.57 -8.34
C HIS A 452 -18.10 -10.11 -8.30
N SER A 453 -17.63 -10.76 -9.37
CA SER A 453 -17.53 -12.22 -9.46
C SER A 453 -16.28 -12.81 -8.78
N PHE A 454 -15.29 -11.99 -8.38
CA PHE A 454 -14.03 -12.50 -7.84
C PHE A 454 -13.91 -12.43 -6.31
N VAL A 455 -14.77 -11.63 -5.64
CA VAL A 455 -14.64 -11.35 -4.20
C VAL A 455 -15.86 -11.79 -3.37
N PHE A 456 -17.02 -12.01 -4.01
CA PHE A 456 -18.23 -12.47 -3.32
C PHE A 456 -18.69 -13.84 -3.81
N ASP A 457 -17.81 -14.83 -3.72
CA ASP A 457 -18.29 -16.18 -3.44
C ASP A 457 -18.25 -16.37 -1.91
N SER A 458 -19.44 -16.43 -1.32
CA SER A 458 -19.66 -16.64 0.12
C SER A 458 -19.23 -18.04 0.59
N SER A 459 -18.70 -18.87 -0.31
CA SER A 459 -18.08 -20.17 -0.02
C SER A 459 -16.80 -20.09 0.84
N TRP A 460 -16.16 -18.92 0.96
CA TRP A 460 -14.92 -18.76 1.77
C TRP A 460 -15.14 -18.62 3.29
N TYR A 461 -16.38 -18.51 3.78
CA TYR A 461 -16.66 -18.53 5.23
C TYR A 461 -16.80 -19.95 5.80
N SER A 462 -16.53 -20.99 5.00
CA SER A 462 -16.55 -22.39 5.41
C SER A 462 -15.24 -23.10 5.01
N PHE A 463 -14.09 -22.64 5.52
CA PHE A 463 -12.84 -23.40 5.53
C PHE A 463 -12.01 -23.09 6.78
#